data_AF-A0A0E0CL60-F1
#
_entry.id   AF-A0A0E0CL60-F1
#
_cell.length_a   1.000
_cell.length_b   1.000
_cell.length_c   1.000
_cell.angle_alpha   90.00
_cell.angle_beta   90.00
_cell.angle_gamma   90.00
#
_symmetry.space_group_name_H-M   'P 1'
#
loop_
_entity.id
_entity.type
_entity.pdbx_description
1 polymer ?
#
loop_
_entity_poly.entity_id
_entity_poly.type
_entity_poly.pdbx_seq_one_letter_code
_entity_poly.pdbx_strand_id
1 'polypeptide(L)' 'MPRLRKRIANRLKDSQNTFAMLTTFNEVDMTNLMKLRSDYKYQFVEKHGV' A
#
# COMPACT_ATOMS: atom_id res chain seq x y z
N MET A 1 11.77 -25.36 -4.11
CA MET A 1 11.49 -23.91 -4.36
C MET A 1 11.56 -23.63 -5.86
N PRO A 2 10.55 -22.98 -6.46
CA PRO A 2 10.65 -22.47 -7.84
C PRO A 2 11.80 -21.47 -8.01
N ARG A 3 12.42 -21.42 -9.19
CA ARG A 3 13.58 -20.53 -9.47
C ARG A 3 13.27 -19.05 -9.18
N LEU A 4 12.07 -18.60 -9.55
CA LEU A 4 11.61 -17.24 -9.26
C LEU A 4 11.54 -16.97 -7.76
N ARG A 5 10.95 -17.90 -6.98
CA ARG A 5 10.82 -17.78 -5.52
C ARG A 5 12.17 -17.73 -4.82
N LYS A 6 13.15 -18.53 -5.28
CA LYS A 6 14.53 -18.51 -4.76
C LYS A 6 15.20 -17.15 -5.00
N ARG A 7 14.99 -16.55 -6.18
CA ARG A 7 15.55 -15.23 -6.51
C ARG A 7 14.94 -14.11 -5.68
N ILE A 8 13.63 -14.15 -5.43
CA ILE A 8 12.95 -13.21 -4.55
C ILE A 8 13.50 -13.31 -3.13
N ALA A 9 13.63 -14.52 -2.60
CA ALA A 9 14.17 -14.74 -1.25
C ALA A 9 15.58 -14.17 -1.07
N ASN A 10 16.47 -14.38 -2.05
CA ASN A 10 17.81 -13.79 -2.01
C ASN A 10 17.76 -12.27 -1.94
N ARG A 11 16.98 -11.62 -2.81
CA ARG A 11 16.86 -10.14 -2.84
C ARG A 11 16.29 -9.57 -1.54
N LEU A 12 15.30 -10.25 -0.96
CA LEU A 12 14.73 -9.85 0.34
C LEU A 12 15.76 -9.94 1.47
N LYS A 13 16.56 -11.02 1.48
CA LYS A 13 17.60 -11.21 2.51
C LYS A 13 18.76 -10.24 2.34
N ASP A 14 19.17 -9.97 1.11
CA ASP A 14 20.22 -8.99 0.80
C ASP A 14 19.80 -7.58 1.27
N SER A 15 18.53 -7.19 1.06
CA SER A 15 18.00 -5.92 1.56
C SER A 15 18.04 -5.81 3.09
N GLN A 16 17.73 -6.90 3.81
CA GLN A 16 17.78 -6.93 5.27
C GLN A 16 19.20 -6.83 5.83
N ASN A 17 20.17 -7.46 5.16
CA ASN A 17 21.55 -7.47 5.63
C ASN A 17 22.29 -6.16 5.30
N THR A 18 21.89 -5.47 4.21
CA THR A 18 22.57 -4.25 3.73
C THR A 18 22.08 -2.99 4.44
N PHE A 19 20.80 -2.92 4.79
CA PHE A 19 20.18 -1.71 5.33
C PHE A 19 19.72 -1.89 6.79
N ALA A 20 19.99 -0.89 7.62
CA ALA A 20 19.35 -0.76 8.93
C ALA A 20 17.93 -0.21 8.75
N MET A 21 16.98 -1.10 8.48
CA MET A 21 15.57 -0.72 8.33
C MET A 21 14.94 -0.48 9.70
N LEU A 22 14.46 0.74 9.92
CA LEU A 22 13.68 1.13 11.09
C LEU A 22 12.24 1.44 10.64
N THR A 23 11.26 1.12 11.48
CA THR A 23 9.85 1.38 11.19
C THR A 23 9.28 2.33 12.24
N THR A 24 8.72 3.44 11.77
CA THR A 24 7.93 4.37 12.60
C THR A 24 6.45 4.17 12.30
N PHE A 25 5.60 4.37 13.30
CA PHE A 25 4.16 4.20 13.16
C PHE A 25 3.45 5.53 13.44
N ASN A 26 2.33 5.75 12.75
CA ASN A 26 1.39 6.83 12.98
C ASN A 26 -0.03 6.32 12.79
N GLU A 27 -0.98 6.97 13.47
CA GLU A 27 -2.41 6.74 13.30
C GLU A 27 -3.02 7.85 12.43
N VAL A 28 -4.07 7.51 11.69
CA VAL A 28 -4.77 8.45 10.80
C VAL A 28 -6.27 8.27 10.97
N ASP A 29 -6.98 9.35 11.30
CA ASP A 29 -8.43 9.38 11.28
C ASP A 29 -8.95 9.49 9.85
N MET A 30 -9.69 8.47 9.42
CA MET A 30 -10.23 8.35 8.07
C MET A 30 -11.67 8.83 7.95
N THR A 31 -12.30 9.29 9.04
CA THR A 31 -13.73 9.65 9.10
C THR A 31 -14.13 10.66 8.03
N ASN A 32 -13.38 11.75 7.91
CA ASN A 32 -13.66 12.80 6.93
C ASN A 32 -13.50 12.33 5.49
N LEU A 33 -12.52 11.46 5.22
CA LEU A 33 -12.30 10.90 3.89
C LEU A 33 -13.44 9.96 3.50
N MET A 34 -13.91 9.13 4.44
CA MET A 34 -15.03 8.22 4.17
C MET A 34 -16.33 8.98 3.93
N LYS A 35 -16.56 10.09 4.66
CA LYS A 35 -17.70 10.97 4.42
C LYS A 35 -17.63 11.60 3.02
N LEU A 36 -16.49 12.20 2.66
CA LEU A 36 -16.28 12.77 1.33
C LEU A 36 -16.50 11.72 0.23
N ARG A 37 -15.96 10.52 0.40
CA ARG A 37 -16.17 9.43 -0.56
C ARG A 37 -17.64 9.07 -0.71
N SER A 38 -18.41 9.12 0.36
CA SER A 38 -19.84 8.81 0.33
C SER A 38 -20.63 9.91 -0.40
N ASP A 39 -20.32 11.17 -0.11
CA ASP A 39 -21.00 12.34 -0.69
C ASP A 39 -20.78 12.44 -2.21
N TYR A 40 -19.55 12.18 -2.68
CA TYR A 40 -19.19 12.35 -4.09
C TYR A 40 -19.12 11.06 -4.91
N LYS A 41 -19.43 9.91 -4.29
CA LYS A 41 -19.29 8.59 -4.95
C LYS A 41 -19.96 8.56 -6.31
N TYR A 42 -21.24 8.89 -6.34
CA TYR A 42 -22.08 8.73 -7.54
C TYR A 42 -21.67 9.71 -8.64
N GLN A 43 -21.40 10.97 -8.28
CA GLN A 43 -20.93 11.99 -9.22
C GLN A 43 -19.57 11.63 -9.83
N PHE A 44 -18.69 11.03 -9.03
CA PHE A 44 -17.38 10.58 -9.50
C PHE A 44 -17.50 9.43 -10.50
N VAL A 45 -18.33 8.43 -10.20
CA VAL A 45 -18.57 7.27 -11.08
C VAL A 45 -19.21 7.72 -12.40
N GLU A 46 -20.20 8.61 -12.35
CA GLU A 46 -20.87 9.12 -13.54
C GLU A 46 -19.91 9.87 -14.48
N LYS A 47 -19.02 10.69 -13.91
CA LYS A 47 -18.07 11.50 -14.68
C LYS A 47 -16.88 10.71 -15.20
N HIS A 48 -16.41 9.70 -14.46
CA HIS A 48 -15.14 9.02 -14.73
C HIS A 48 -15.27 7.56 -15.13
N GLY A 49 -16.45 6.95 -15.05
CA GLY A 49 -16.73 5.58 -15.50
C GLY A 49 -15.97 4.49 -14.74
N VAL A 50 -15.53 4.77 -13.51
CA VAL A 50 -14.77 3.86 -12.62
C VAL A 50 -15.69 3.24 -11.58
#